data_AF-A0A258BR36-F1
#
_entry.id   AF-A0A258BR36-F1
#
_cell.length_a   1.000
_cell.length_b   1.000
_cell.length_c   1.000
_cell.angle_alpha   90.00
_cell.angle_beta   90.00
_cell.angle_gamma   90.00
#
_symmetry.space_group_name_H-M   'P 1'
#
loop_
_entity.id
_entity.type
_entity.pdbx_description
1 polymer ?
#
loop_
_entity_poly.entity_id
_entity_poly.type
_entity_poly.pdbx_seq_one_letter_code
_entity_poly.pdbx_strand_id
1 'polypeptide(L)' 'ADAVRSYLVNQGVQSVRMTAVGMGIDYPVADNSTEAGRQQNRRVEIILTPVTQ' A
#
# COMPACT_ATOMS: atom_id res chain seq x y z
N ALA A 1 4.77 2.94 -3.69
CA ALA A 1 4.16 1.59 -3.60
C ALA A 1 5.13 0.51 -4.09
N ASP A 2 5.95 0.79 -5.11
CA ASP A 2 6.81 -0.20 -5.74
C ASP A 2 7.88 -0.81 -4.82
N ALA A 3 8.40 -0.07 -3.84
CA ALA A 3 9.37 -0.60 -2.87
C ALA A 3 8.83 -1.82 -2.10
N VAL A 4 7.56 -1.79 -1.68
CA VAL A 4 6.92 -2.91 -0.96
C VAL A 4 6.67 -4.09 -1.91
N ARG A 5 6.22 -3.81 -3.14
CA ARG A 5 6.07 -4.83 -4.19
C ARG A 5 7.40 -5.54 -4.44
N SER A 6 8.49 -4.80 -4.67
CA SER A 6 9.81 -5.37 -4.92
C SER A 6 10.33 -6.19 -3.74
N TYR A 7 10.11 -5.72 -2.51
CA TYR A 7 10.43 -6.50 -1.31
C TYR A 7 9.69 -7.85 -1.30
N LEU A 8 8.37 -7.85 -1.52
CA LEU A 8 7.56 -9.08 -1.52
C LEU A 8 7.93 -10.04 -2.66
N VAL A 9 8.28 -9.52 -3.84
CA VAL A 9 8.81 -10.34 -4.94
C VAL A 9 10.11 -11.04 -4.52
N ASN A 10 11.02 -10.31 -3.86
CA ASN A 10 12.27 -10.88 -3.35
C ASN A 10 12.04 -11.92 -2.23
N GLN A 11 10.93 -11.83 -1.50
CA GLN A 11 10.51 -12.83 -0.52
C GLN A 11 9.78 -14.04 -1.15
N GLY A 12 9.66 -14.09 -2.48
CA GLY A 12 9.09 -15.23 -3.21
C GLY A 12 7.61 -15.09 -3.57
N VAL A 13 6.98 -13.94 -3.32
CA VAL A 13 5.60 -13.70 -3.77
C VAL A 13 5.59 -13.44 -5.27
N GLN A 14 4.81 -14.24 -6.02
CA GLN A 14 4.71 -14.08 -7.47
C GLN A 14 4.17 -12.70 -7.85
N SER A 15 4.88 -11.98 -8.71
CA SER A 15 4.55 -10.61 -9.13
C SER A 15 3.18 -10.49 -9.79
N VAL A 16 2.71 -11.54 -10.46
CA VAL A 16 1.39 -11.63 -11.11
C VAL A 16 0.24 -11.62 -10.10
N ARG A 17 0.49 -11.97 -8.84
CA ARG A 17 -0.51 -11.98 -7.75
C ARG A 17 -0.65 -10.63 -7.05
N MET A 18 0.08 -9.61 -7.48
CA MET A 18 0.16 -8.34 -6.78
C MET A 18 -0.08 -7.17 -7.74
N THR A 19 -0.78 -6.16 -7.24
CA THR A 19 -0.92 -4.85 -7.89
C THR A 19 -0.54 -3.78 -6.88
N ALA A 20 0.34 -2.86 -7.27
CA ALA A 20 0.76 -1.74 -6.43
C ALA A 20 0.10 -0.47 -6.96
N VAL A 21 -0.73 0.19 -6.15
CA VAL A 21 -1.44 1.41 -6.53
C VAL A 21 -1.05 2.53 -5.56
N GLY A 22 -0.70 3.70 -6.10
CA GLY A 22 -0.50 4.90 -5.31
C GLY A 22 -1.82 5.65 -5.14
N MET A 23 -2.36 5.70 -3.92
CA MET A 23 -3.66 6.33 -3.64
C MET A 23 -3.59 7.86 -3.48
N GLY A 24 -2.39 8.45 -3.53
CA GLY A 24 -2.21 9.90 -3.45
C GLY A 24 -2.77 10.52 -2.16
N ILE A 25 -3.07 11.82 -2.23
CA ILE A 25 -3.66 12.58 -1.12
C ILE A 25 -5.19 12.49 -1.06
N ASP A 26 -5.81 11.85 -2.05
CA ASP A 26 -7.27 11.81 -2.24
C ASP A 26 -7.97 10.89 -1.24
N TYR A 27 -7.22 10.05 -0.53
CA TYR A 27 -7.72 9.11 0.47
C TYR A 27 -6.96 9.23 1.82
N PRO A 28 -7.07 10.36 2.52
CA PRO A 28 -6.46 10.55 3.82
C PRO A 28 -7.21 9.76 4.90
N VAL A 29 -6.48 9.21 5.88
CA VAL A 29 -7.08 8.63 7.11
C VAL A 29 -7.01 9.60 8.29
N ALA A 30 -6.20 10.64 8.18
CA ALA A 30 -6.05 11.70 9.16
C ALA A 30 -5.97 13.08 8.49
N ASP A 31 -6.13 14.14 9.28
CA ASP A 31 -6.06 15.50 8.78
C ASP A 31 -4.67 15.85 8.20
N ASN A 32 -4.62 16.16 6.91
CA ASN A 32 -3.41 16.58 6.19
C ASN A 32 -2.85 17.94 6.64
N SER A 33 -3.63 18.74 7.36
CA SER A 33 -3.20 20.06 7.85
C SER A 33 -2.16 19.95 8.97
N THR A 34 -2.23 18.88 9.78
CA THR A 34 -1.33 18.66 10.91
C THR A 34 -0.13 17.80 10.53
N GLU A 35 1.02 18.02 11.18
CA GLU A 35 2.19 17.17 10.96
C GLU A 35 1.89 15.72 11.35
N ALA A 36 1.27 15.52 12.51
CA ALA A 36 0.87 14.20 12.99
C ALA A 36 -0.05 13.46 12.00
N GLY A 37 -1.05 14.13 11.44
CA GLY A 37 -1.95 13.53 10.45
C GLY A 37 -1.26 13.24 9.11
N ARG A 38 -0.33 14.09 8.65
CA ARG A 38 0.51 13.77 7.50
C ARG A 38 1.39 12.54 7.72
N GLN A 39 1.93 12.36 8.94
CA GLN A 39 2.69 11.14 9.25
C GLN A 39 1.81 9.89 9.17
N GLN A 40 0.58 9.95 9.70
CA GLN A 40 -0.39 8.86 9.63
C GLN A 40 -0.80 8.54 8.18
N ASN A 41 -0.86 9.56 7.31
CA ASN A 41 -1.21 9.37 5.90
C ASN A 41 -0.07 8.73 5.07
N ARG A 42 1.19 8.77 5.53
CA ARG A 42 2.32 8.06 4.88
C ARG A 42 2.32 6.56 5.25
N ARG A 43 1.25 5.86 4.87
CA ARG A 43 1.05 4.43 5.18
C ARG A 43 0.99 3.58 3.91
N VAL A 44 1.20 2.28 4.10
CA VAL A 44 0.98 1.27 3.05
C VAL A 44 -0.09 0.31 3.56
N GLU A 45 -1.11 0.10 2.76
CA GLU A 45 -2.16 -0.90 3.01
C GLU A 45 -1.97 -2.09 2.08
N ILE A 46 -2.11 -3.30 2.63
CA ILE A 46 -2.03 -4.56 1.87
C ILE A 46 -3.38 -5.23 1.97
N ILE A 47 -4.06 -5.38 0.83
CA ILE A 47 -5.35 -6.06 0.73
C ILE A 47 -5.09 -7.46 0.18
N LEU A 48 -5.56 -8.48 0.91
CA LEU A 48 -5.43 -9.88 0.51
C LEU A 48 -6.81 -10.38 0.06
N THR A 49 -6.91 -10.77 -1.21
CA THR A 49 -8.13 -11.37 -1.76
C THR A 49 -7.87 -12.86 -2.05
N PRO A 50 -8.59 -13.78 -1.40
CA PRO A 50 -8.45 -15.20 -1.69
C PRO A 50 -8.96 -15.51 -3.11
N VAL A 51 -8.27 -16.41 -3.79
CA VAL A 51 -8.77 -16.97 -5.06
C VAL A 51 -9.73 -18.10 -4.70
N THR A 52 -11.03 -17.81 -4.72
CA THR A 52 -12.07 -18.86 -4.65
C THR A 52 -12.18 -19.51 -6.03
N GLN A 53 -11.96 -20.82 -6.09
CA GLN A 53 -12.19 -21.62 -7.30
C GLN A 53 -13.69 -21.77 -7.58
#